data_AF-A0A3M0Y9F5-F1
#
_entry.id   AF-A0A3M0Y9F5-F1
#
_cell.length_a   1.000
_cell.length_b   1.000
_cell.length_c   1.000
_cell.angle_alpha   90.00
_cell.angle_beta   90.00
_cell.angle_gamma   90.00
#
_symmetry.space_group_name_H-M   'P 1'
#
loop_
_entity.id
_entity.type
_entity.pdbx_description
1 polymer ?
#
loop_
_entity_poly.entity_id
_entity_poly.type
_entity_poly.pdbx_seq_one_letter_code
_entity_poly.pdbx_strand_id
1 'polypeptide(L)'
;MKKEVGSAEKGLVWVFVALAAMLALSALGLAGSFSDSTQADFDAGTYEGTFYNSTLGAVTLTSTRTEGNYTSRVFDAGASVNWTSISWFQGTCYGCELPNNSATETGEFAKPANMSQNVLLLHLNEGSGATSFADSSGNGNDGSCTGAACPTATSGKFNGAFDFDGNDDYLDLGNPSSLNNFGDQLTLEAWVYPTDFAVGNNAPTFIDKDWQTGFSFYFKRSGGNKGKLSAYLVTETNSYFVQSSTAYSPSKWYYVVM
;
A
#
# COMPACT_ATOMS: atom_id res chain seq x y z
N MET A 1 -38.12 20.55 -23.78
CA MET A 1 -39.49 21.00 -24.14
C MET A 1 -39.64 21.00 -25.65
N LYS A 2 -40.81 20.58 -26.16
CA LYS A 2 -41.17 20.52 -27.59
C LYS A 2 -41.65 21.88 -28.11
N LYS A 3 -41.27 22.15 -29.37
CA LYS A 3 -41.85 22.98 -30.45
C LYS A 3 -43.09 23.85 -30.16
N GLU A 4 -42.97 25.14 -30.49
CA GLU A 4 -44.03 26.16 -30.51
C GLU A 4 -44.99 26.04 -31.70
N VAL A 5 -46.26 26.40 -31.48
CA VAL A 5 -47.20 26.94 -32.47
C VAL A 5 -48.17 27.94 -31.80
N GLY A 6 -48.09 29.21 -32.21
CA GLY A 6 -49.21 30.08 -32.65
C GLY A 6 -50.26 30.59 -31.64
N SER A 7 -50.33 31.92 -31.48
CA SER A 7 -51.39 32.80 -32.01
C SER A 7 -51.51 34.07 -31.16
N ALA A 8 -51.57 35.23 -31.82
CA ALA A 8 -51.72 36.54 -31.20
C ALA A 8 -53.15 37.05 -31.37
N GLU A 9 -53.76 37.57 -30.30
CA GLU A 9 -54.87 38.52 -30.39
C GLU A 9 -54.72 39.65 -29.35
N LYS A 10 -55.18 40.84 -29.76
CA LYS A 10 -55.00 42.13 -29.09
C LYS A 10 -56.17 42.42 -28.14
N GLY A 11 -55.88 42.86 -26.92
CA GLY A 11 -56.83 43.51 -26.04
C GLY A 11 -56.11 44.18 -24.87
N LEU A 12 -56.19 45.51 -24.78
CA LEU A 12 -55.41 46.35 -23.87
C LEU A 12 -56.34 47.00 -22.83
N VAL A 13 -56.15 46.76 -21.52
CA VAL A 13 -56.70 47.59 -20.43
C VAL A 13 -55.78 47.58 -19.18
N TRP A 14 -55.25 48.77 -18.88
CA TRP A 14 -54.67 49.38 -17.65
C TRP A 14 -53.86 48.59 -16.59
N VAL A 15 -52.55 48.84 -16.63
CA VAL A 15 -51.58 49.23 -15.56
C VAL A 15 -51.83 48.83 -14.09
N PHE A 16 -50.94 47.99 -13.56
CA PHE A 16 -50.29 48.21 -12.26
C PHE A 16 -48.77 48.16 -12.45
N VAL A 17 -48.08 49.27 -12.22
CA VAL A 17 -46.63 49.29 -12.08
C VAL A 17 -46.31 48.72 -10.70
N ALA A 18 -46.15 47.41 -10.61
CA ALA A 18 -45.33 46.83 -9.57
C ALA A 18 -43.90 46.86 -10.10
N LEU A 19 -43.06 47.71 -9.51
CA LEU A 19 -41.61 47.69 -9.70
C LEU A 19 -41.10 46.36 -9.11
N ALA A 20 -41.24 45.27 -9.86
CA ALA A 20 -40.51 44.05 -9.60
C ALA A 20 -39.07 44.35 -10.02
N ALA A 21 -38.25 44.73 -9.04
CA ALA A 21 -36.83 44.53 -9.15
C ALA A 21 -36.63 43.03 -9.43
N MET A 22 -36.45 42.67 -10.71
CA MET A 22 -35.71 41.47 -11.05
C MET A 22 -34.31 41.71 -10.48
N LEU A 23 -34.12 41.34 -9.22
CA LEU A 23 -32.84 40.80 -8.83
C LEU A 23 -32.60 39.68 -9.83
N ALA A 24 -31.71 39.92 -10.79
CA ALA A 24 -30.94 38.84 -11.37
C ALA A 24 -30.23 38.20 -10.19
N LEU A 25 -30.90 37.23 -9.57
CA LEU A 25 -30.28 36.29 -8.66
C LEU A 25 -29.37 35.49 -9.58
N SER A 26 -28.14 35.97 -9.78
CA SER A 26 -27.06 35.13 -10.29
C SER A 26 -26.99 33.99 -9.30
N ALA A 27 -27.60 32.86 -9.65
CA ALA A 27 -27.38 31.62 -8.95
C ALA A 27 -25.87 31.40 -9.05
N LEU A 28 -25.16 31.73 -7.98
CA LEU A 28 -23.87 31.13 -7.67
C LEU A 28 -24.16 29.63 -7.61
N GLY A 29 -24.05 28.97 -8.76
CA GLY A 29 -24.14 27.53 -8.86
C GLY A 29 -22.99 27.00 -8.05
N LEU A 30 -23.27 26.62 -6.80
CA LEU A 30 -22.38 25.74 -6.05
C LEU A 30 -22.18 24.51 -6.94
N ALA A 31 -20.94 24.24 -7.32
CA ALA A 31 -20.60 23.00 -7.99
C ALA A 31 -21.01 21.85 -7.05
N GLY A 32 -22.06 21.12 -7.42
CA GLY A 32 -22.45 19.92 -6.69
C GLY A 32 -21.52 18.78 -7.08
N SER A 33 -20.94 18.10 -6.10
CA SER A 33 -20.27 16.82 -6.30
C SER A 33 -21.14 15.69 -5.75
N PHE A 34 -21.06 14.54 -6.39
CA PHE A 34 -21.57 13.29 -5.86
C PHE A 34 -20.40 12.36 -5.58
N SER A 35 -20.46 11.60 -4.49
CA SER A 35 -19.40 10.67 -4.12
C SER A 35 -19.99 9.44 -3.43
N ASP A 36 -19.43 8.28 -3.74
CA ASP A 36 -19.51 7.11 -2.86
C ASP A 36 -18.22 7.07 -2.03
N SER A 37 -18.31 7.33 -0.73
CA SER A 37 -17.15 7.37 0.18
C SER A 37 -17.34 6.58 1.47
N THR A 38 -18.56 6.12 1.73
CA THR A 38 -18.89 5.32 2.89
C THR A 38 -19.42 3.95 2.47
N GLN A 39 -19.39 2.98 3.39
CA GLN A 39 -19.98 1.67 3.13
C GLN A 39 -21.45 1.78 2.67
N ALA A 40 -22.23 2.66 3.30
CA ALA A 40 -23.64 2.86 2.96
C ALA A 40 -23.84 3.39 1.53
N ASP A 41 -22.91 4.21 1.04
CA ASP A 41 -22.93 4.69 -0.34
C ASP A 41 -22.67 3.53 -1.32
N PHE A 42 -21.62 2.75 -1.06
CA PHE A 42 -21.26 1.62 -1.93
C PHE A 42 -22.32 0.51 -1.90
N ASP A 43 -22.97 0.30 -0.75
CA ASP A 43 -24.06 -0.68 -0.55
C ASP A 43 -25.35 -0.29 -1.29
N ALA A 44 -25.47 0.95 -1.77
CA ALA A 44 -26.54 1.33 -2.70
C ALA A 44 -26.30 0.82 -4.14
N GLY A 45 -25.10 0.32 -4.43
CA GLY A 45 -24.74 -0.36 -5.67
C GLY A 45 -24.96 -1.87 -5.61
N THR A 46 -24.30 -2.62 -6.49
CA THR A 46 -24.34 -4.09 -6.52
C THR A 46 -22.94 -4.66 -6.67
N TYR A 47 -22.59 -5.59 -5.77
CA TYR A 47 -21.32 -6.29 -5.78
C TYR A 47 -21.44 -7.67 -6.44
N GLU A 48 -20.50 -8.01 -7.31
CA GLU A 48 -20.37 -9.34 -7.91
C GLU A 48 -18.91 -9.81 -7.79
N GLY A 49 -18.63 -10.72 -6.86
CA GLY A 49 -17.24 -11.14 -6.60
C GLY A 49 -16.38 -10.04 -5.97
N THR A 50 -17.00 -8.95 -5.52
CA THR A 50 -16.39 -7.84 -4.80
C THR A 50 -17.12 -7.62 -3.47
N PHE A 51 -16.56 -6.79 -2.59
CA PHE A 51 -17.21 -6.30 -1.38
C PHE A 51 -16.56 -4.98 -0.95
N TYR A 52 -17.27 -4.16 -0.16
CA TYR A 52 -16.66 -2.99 0.47
C TYR A 52 -15.82 -3.39 1.69
N ASN A 53 -14.53 -3.08 1.64
CA ASN A 53 -13.60 -3.30 2.73
C ASN A 53 -13.49 -2.02 3.57
N SER A 54 -14.14 -2.01 4.74
CA SER A 54 -14.12 -0.86 5.66
C SER A 54 -12.73 -0.54 6.22
N THR A 55 -11.85 -1.54 6.29
CA THR A 55 -10.45 -1.35 6.68
C THR A 55 -9.62 -0.68 5.58
N LEU A 56 -9.96 -0.82 4.31
CA LEU A 56 -9.28 -0.14 3.21
C LEU A 56 -10.01 1.12 2.73
N GLY A 57 -11.30 1.27 3.08
CA GLY A 57 -12.15 2.33 2.56
C GLY A 57 -12.42 2.19 1.07
N ALA A 58 -12.44 0.97 0.53
CA ALA A 58 -12.50 0.71 -0.90
C ALA A 58 -13.24 -0.60 -1.22
N VAL A 59 -13.76 -0.70 -2.44
CA VAL A 59 -14.31 -1.94 -2.98
C VAL A 59 -13.17 -2.86 -3.41
N THR A 60 -13.16 -4.11 -2.93
CA THR A 60 -12.09 -5.08 -3.17
C THR A 60 -12.64 -6.43 -3.62
N LEU A 61 -11.80 -7.23 -4.29
CA LEU A 61 -12.13 -8.61 -4.65
C LEU A 61 -12.30 -9.47 -3.40
N THR A 62 -13.22 -10.44 -3.46
CA THR A 62 -13.26 -11.50 -2.45
C THR A 62 -11.99 -12.37 -2.56
N SER A 63 -11.50 -12.87 -1.42
CA SER A 63 -10.17 -13.52 -1.30
C SER A 63 -9.95 -14.75 -2.19
N THR A 64 -11.01 -15.31 -2.79
CA THR A 64 -10.96 -16.47 -3.67
C THR A 64 -11.01 -16.13 -5.15
N ARG A 65 -11.11 -14.84 -5.51
CA ARG A 65 -11.31 -14.39 -6.88
C ARG A 65 -10.16 -13.54 -7.39
N THR A 66 -9.88 -13.67 -8.67
CA THR A 66 -8.92 -12.83 -9.42
C THR A 66 -9.61 -11.71 -10.19
N GLU A 67 -10.95 -11.72 -10.24
CA GLU A 67 -11.79 -10.72 -10.92
C GLU A 67 -13.18 -10.61 -10.28
N GLY A 68 -13.82 -9.48 -10.46
CA GLY A 68 -15.15 -9.16 -9.94
C GLY A 68 -15.62 -7.81 -10.46
N ASN A 69 -16.93 -7.60 -10.40
CA ASN A 69 -17.58 -6.37 -10.84
C ASN A 69 -18.20 -5.66 -9.64
N TYR A 70 -18.20 -4.33 -9.70
CA TYR A 70 -19.03 -3.50 -8.85
C TYR A 70 -19.80 -2.53 -9.74
N THR A 71 -21.11 -2.47 -9.54
CA THR A 71 -22.00 -1.53 -10.24
C THR A 71 -22.43 -0.47 -9.24
N SER A 72 -21.96 0.78 -9.40
CA SER A 72 -22.39 1.90 -8.55
C SER A 72 -23.88 2.21 -8.77
N ARG A 73 -24.48 2.89 -7.80
CA ARG A 73 -25.79 3.50 -7.95
C ARG A 73 -25.80 4.54 -9.08
N VAL A 74 -27.00 4.91 -9.52
CA VAL A 74 -27.15 6.04 -10.43
C VAL A 74 -27.05 7.35 -9.64
N PHE A 75 -26.11 8.20 -10.01
CA PHE A 75 -26.06 9.59 -9.55
C PHE A 75 -26.94 10.46 -10.46
N ASP A 76 -28.06 10.94 -9.91
CA ASP A 76 -28.99 11.80 -10.62
C ASP A 76 -28.88 13.25 -10.11
N ALA A 77 -28.54 14.17 -11.02
CA ALA A 77 -28.48 15.60 -10.73
C ALA A 77 -29.86 16.27 -10.64
N GLY A 78 -30.94 15.56 -11.00
CA GLY A 78 -32.32 16.07 -11.00
C GLY A 78 -32.60 17.14 -12.06
N ALA A 79 -31.60 17.51 -12.85
CA ALA A 79 -31.67 18.52 -13.89
C ALA A 79 -30.61 18.27 -14.98
N SER A 80 -30.74 18.95 -16.12
CA SER A 80 -29.69 18.95 -17.14
C SER A 80 -28.51 19.79 -16.66
N VAL A 81 -27.40 19.12 -16.38
CA VAL A 81 -26.15 19.73 -15.94
C VAL A 81 -24.99 19.22 -16.80
N ASN A 82 -23.91 20.00 -16.88
CA ASN A 82 -22.67 19.56 -17.50
C ASN A 82 -21.81 18.86 -16.44
N TRP A 83 -21.57 17.56 -16.65
CA TRP A 83 -20.61 16.82 -15.85
C TRP A 83 -19.19 17.18 -16.32
N THR A 84 -18.39 17.74 -15.43
CA THR A 84 -17.05 18.25 -15.77
C THR A 84 -15.93 17.26 -15.48
N SER A 85 -16.13 16.34 -14.53
CA SER A 85 -15.13 15.37 -14.11
C SER A 85 -15.77 14.09 -13.55
N ILE A 86 -15.09 12.98 -13.77
CA ILE A 86 -15.26 11.72 -13.03
C ILE A 86 -13.87 11.35 -12.50
N SER A 87 -13.78 11.02 -11.21
CA SER A 87 -12.53 10.58 -10.58
C SER A 87 -12.77 9.32 -9.75
N TRP A 88 -11.70 8.59 -9.51
CA TRP A 88 -11.69 7.38 -8.69
C TRP A 88 -10.42 7.44 -7.85
N PHE A 89 -10.57 7.17 -6.55
CA PHE A 89 -9.42 6.95 -5.68
C PHE A 89 -9.18 5.45 -5.53
N GLN A 90 -7.91 5.07 -5.48
CA GLN A 90 -7.53 3.68 -5.16
C GLN A 90 -7.46 3.53 -3.63
N GLY A 91 -7.61 2.30 -3.12
CA GLY A 91 -7.45 2.06 -1.68
C GLY A 91 -6.03 2.44 -1.19
N THR A 92 -5.03 1.96 -1.91
CA THR A 92 -3.59 2.16 -1.68
C THR A 92 -2.86 1.98 -3.02
N CYS A 93 -1.56 2.26 -3.09
CA CYS A 93 -0.76 2.02 -4.29
C CYS A 93 -0.50 0.51 -4.46
N TYR A 94 -1.30 -0.16 -5.30
CA TYR A 94 -1.11 -1.58 -5.56
C TYR A 94 0.04 -1.80 -6.55
N GLY A 95 1.05 -2.56 -6.11
CA GLY A 95 2.18 -2.91 -6.96
C GLY A 95 3.25 -1.83 -7.06
N CYS A 96 3.21 -0.85 -6.16
CA CYS A 96 4.17 0.22 -6.08
C CYS A 96 5.19 -0.03 -4.96
N GLU A 97 6.37 0.57 -5.08
CA GLU A 97 7.31 0.68 -3.97
C GLU A 97 6.83 1.72 -2.96
N LEU A 98 7.22 1.52 -1.70
CA LEU A 98 6.96 2.48 -0.63
C LEU A 98 7.72 3.80 -0.89
N PRO A 99 7.16 4.96 -0.51
CA PRO A 99 7.76 6.23 -0.83
C PRO A 99 9.05 6.49 -0.01
N ASN A 100 10.01 7.17 -0.63
CA ASN A 100 11.31 7.48 -0.02
C ASN A 100 11.21 8.61 1.03
N ASN A 101 12.26 8.76 1.82
CA ASN A 101 12.51 9.92 2.70
C ASN A 101 11.36 10.21 3.68
N SER A 102 10.88 9.16 4.35
CA SER A 102 9.80 9.26 5.34
C SER A 102 8.51 9.89 4.80
N ALA A 103 8.31 9.88 3.48
CA ALA A 103 7.18 10.53 2.85
C ALA A 103 5.88 9.73 3.04
N THR A 104 4.75 10.42 2.89
CA THR A 104 3.45 9.78 2.69
C THR A 104 3.20 9.64 1.20
N GLU A 105 2.62 8.52 0.76
CA GLU A 105 2.24 8.34 -0.64
C GLU A 105 1.39 9.52 -1.13
N THR A 106 1.67 9.98 -2.35
CA THR A 106 0.95 11.09 -2.97
C THR A 106 0.07 10.56 -4.09
N GLY A 107 -1.16 11.06 -4.18
CA GLY A 107 -2.18 10.58 -5.11
C GLY A 107 -3.56 10.57 -4.48
N GLU A 108 -4.58 10.22 -5.25
CA GLU A 108 -5.94 9.98 -4.72
C GLU A 108 -6.00 8.55 -4.14
N PHE A 109 -5.41 8.36 -2.96
CA PHE A 109 -5.47 7.11 -2.21
C PHE A 109 -6.36 7.26 -0.97
N ALA A 110 -7.24 6.28 -0.70
CA ALA A 110 -8.06 6.28 0.51
C ALA A 110 -7.21 6.09 1.78
N LYS A 111 -6.14 5.29 1.68
CA LYS A 111 -5.19 4.98 2.75
C LYS A 111 -3.76 4.98 2.22
N PRO A 112 -3.17 6.17 2.02
CA PRO A 112 -1.79 6.27 1.60
C PRO A 112 -0.87 5.68 2.68
N ALA A 113 0.17 4.95 2.27
CA ALA A 113 1.21 4.54 3.19
C ALA A 113 1.94 5.77 3.73
N ASN A 114 2.07 5.86 5.06
CA ASN A 114 2.81 6.92 5.72
C ASN A 114 4.10 6.36 6.29
N MET A 115 5.23 6.76 5.70
CA MET A 115 6.55 6.29 6.10
C MET A 115 7.20 7.20 7.15
N SER A 116 6.50 8.16 7.77
CA SER A 116 7.12 9.15 8.66
C SER A 116 7.83 8.59 9.90
N GLN A 117 7.55 7.34 10.26
CA GLN A 117 8.16 6.63 11.40
C GLN A 117 9.06 5.47 10.97
N ASN A 118 9.25 5.27 9.67
CA ASN A 118 10.10 4.19 9.20
C ASN A 118 11.57 4.53 9.49
N VAL A 119 12.32 3.57 10.03
CA VAL A 119 13.72 3.76 10.42
C VAL A 119 14.68 3.22 9.36
N LEU A 120 14.23 2.27 8.55
CA LEU A 120 15.00 1.65 7.48
C LEU A 120 14.06 1.33 6.32
N LEU A 121 14.51 1.59 5.10
CA LEU A 121 13.84 1.13 3.89
C LEU A 121 14.89 0.81 2.82
N LEU A 122 15.03 -0.46 2.50
CA LEU A 122 15.88 -0.93 1.41
C LEU A 122 15.00 -1.37 0.25
N HIS A 123 15.00 -0.58 -0.83
CA HIS A 123 14.31 -0.99 -2.07
C HIS A 123 15.09 -2.04 -2.85
N LEU A 124 16.41 -2.09 -2.68
CA LEU A 124 17.31 -3.03 -3.36
C LEU A 124 17.27 -2.88 -4.90
N ASN A 125 17.21 -1.63 -5.36
CA ASN A 125 17.15 -1.26 -6.77
C ASN A 125 18.52 -0.98 -7.40
N GLU A 126 19.59 -1.20 -6.65
CA GLU A 126 20.94 -1.00 -7.13
C GLU A 126 21.29 -1.92 -8.30
N GLY A 127 22.16 -1.45 -9.19
CA GLY A 127 22.59 -2.21 -10.36
C GLY A 127 23.53 -3.37 -10.03
N SER A 128 23.81 -4.20 -11.04
CA SER A 128 24.79 -5.28 -10.92
C SER A 128 26.16 -4.77 -10.47
N GLY A 129 26.75 -5.46 -9.49
CA GLY A 129 28.06 -5.11 -8.91
C GLY A 129 28.01 -4.03 -7.83
N ALA A 130 26.83 -3.64 -7.35
CA ALA A 130 26.70 -2.73 -6.23
C ALA A 130 27.28 -3.32 -4.93
N THR A 131 28.01 -2.49 -4.20
CA THR A 131 28.57 -2.82 -2.87
C THR A 131 28.05 -1.90 -1.77
N SER A 132 27.14 -0.98 -2.11
CA SER A 132 26.50 -0.03 -1.22
C SER A 132 25.04 0.07 -1.62
N PHE A 133 24.16 0.08 -0.62
CA PHE A 133 22.72 -0.06 -0.76
C PHE A 133 22.06 1.07 0.04
N ALA A 134 21.26 1.88 -0.64
CA ALA A 134 20.75 3.10 -0.05
C ALA A 134 19.59 2.83 0.92
N ASP A 135 19.68 3.39 2.12
CA ASP A 135 18.54 3.52 3.02
C ASP A 135 17.61 4.64 2.53
N SER A 136 16.59 4.22 1.80
CA SER A 136 15.55 5.08 1.25
C SER A 136 14.60 5.63 2.31
N SER A 137 14.76 5.29 3.59
CA SER A 137 14.00 5.93 4.68
C SER A 137 14.43 7.38 4.89
N GLY A 138 15.68 7.72 4.53
CA GLY A 138 16.28 9.03 4.81
C GLY A 138 17.01 9.11 6.16
N ASN A 139 17.11 8.01 6.90
CA ASN A 139 17.84 7.96 8.18
C ASN A 139 19.34 7.66 8.04
N GLY A 140 19.81 7.34 6.83
CA GLY A 140 21.23 7.12 6.54
C GLY A 140 21.77 5.79 7.08
N ASN A 141 20.90 4.80 7.25
CA ASN A 141 21.29 3.44 7.64
C ASN A 141 21.69 2.61 6.41
N ASP A 142 22.55 3.16 5.55
CA ASP A 142 22.93 2.52 4.29
C ASP A 142 23.59 1.15 4.54
N GLY A 143 23.26 0.17 3.70
CA GLY A 143 23.86 -1.15 3.72
C GLY A 143 25.13 -1.21 2.87
N SER A 144 26.02 -2.14 3.19
CA SER A 144 27.21 -2.42 2.37
C SER A 144 27.54 -3.91 2.36
N CYS A 145 28.30 -4.35 1.38
CA CYS A 145 28.85 -5.70 1.33
C CYS A 145 30.28 -5.64 0.79
N THR A 146 31.05 -6.71 0.97
CA THR A 146 32.44 -6.75 0.49
C THR A 146 32.81 -8.10 -0.12
N GLY A 147 33.57 -8.03 -1.23
CA GLY A 147 34.18 -9.22 -1.82
C GLY A 147 33.17 -10.25 -2.32
N ALA A 148 33.40 -11.51 -1.98
CA ALA A 148 32.56 -12.63 -2.40
C ALA A 148 31.22 -12.71 -1.66
N ALA A 149 31.10 -12.06 -0.49
CA ALA A 149 29.90 -12.01 0.34
C ALA A 149 28.87 -10.96 -0.15
N CYS A 150 29.04 -10.45 -1.37
CA CYS A 150 28.12 -9.49 -1.96
C CYS A 150 27.05 -10.22 -2.77
N PRO A 151 25.75 -10.01 -2.45
CA PRO A 151 24.69 -10.64 -3.20
C PRO A 151 24.63 -10.12 -4.64
N THR A 152 23.97 -10.87 -5.52
CA THR A 152 23.91 -10.55 -6.96
C THR A 152 22.58 -9.92 -7.34
N ALA A 153 22.61 -8.81 -8.08
CA ALA A 153 21.39 -8.14 -8.55
C ALA A 153 20.54 -9.06 -9.44
N THR A 154 19.22 -9.04 -9.22
CA THR A 154 18.21 -9.83 -9.93
C THR A 154 16.91 -9.04 -10.09
N SER A 155 15.91 -9.63 -10.76
CA SER A 155 14.57 -9.02 -10.87
C SER A 155 13.76 -9.24 -9.59
N GLY A 156 13.26 -8.14 -9.02
CA GLY A 156 12.52 -8.16 -7.77
C GLY A 156 11.01 -8.34 -7.92
N LYS A 157 10.32 -8.25 -6.79
CA LYS A 157 8.85 -8.17 -6.76
C LYS A 157 8.37 -6.86 -7.40
N PHE A 158 9.06 -5.78 -7.06
CA PHE A 158 8.98 -4.46 -7.66
C PHE A 158 10.39 -4.11 -8.12
N ASN A 159 10.54 -3.63 -9.35
CA ASN A 159 11.83 -3.24 -9.90
C ASN A 159 12.96 -4.28 -9.66
N GLY A 160 13.92 -3.98 -8.78
CA GLY A 160 15.09 -4.79 -8.48
C GLY A 160 14.97 -5.64 -7.21
N ALA A 161 15.87 -6.61 -7.08
CA ALA A 161 16.15 -7.33 -5.86
C ALA A 161 17.58 -7.86 -5.90
N PHE A 162 18.02 -8.48 -4.81
CA PHE A 162 19.32 -9.13 -4.72
C PHE A 162 19.14 -10.60 -4.32
N ASP A 163 19.86 -11.47 -5.03
CA ASP A 163 19.94 -12.91 -4.78
C ASP A 163 21.06 -13.19 -3.79
N PHE A 164 20.73 -13.89 -2.71
CA PHE A 164 21.64 -14.30 -1.65
C PHE A 164 21.85 -15.81 -1.80
N ASP A 165 23.08 -16.21 -2.09
CA ASP A 165 23.40 -17.58 -2.54
C ASP A 165 23.24 -18.67 -1.44
N GLY A 166 23.03 -18.24 -0.19
CA GLY A 166 22.83 -19.10 0.97
C GLY A 166 24.11 -19.58 1.64
N ASN A 167 25.29 -19.10 1.20
CA ASN A 167 26.58 -19.46 1.77
C ASN A 167 27.12 -18.35 2.68
N ASP A 168 27.45 -17.20 2.12
CA ASP A 168 28.13 -16.10 2.82
C ASP A 168 27.64 -14.70 2.43
N ASP A 169 26.62 -14.58 1.58
CA ASP A 169 26.06 -13.28 1.20
C ASP A 169 25.32 -12.58 2.36
N TYR A 170 25.64 -11.31 2.59
CA TYR A 170 24.88 -10.44 3.49
C TYR A 170 25.07 -8.95 3.17
N LEU A 171 24.13 -8.13 3.64
CA LEU A 171 24.28 -6.69 3.72
C LEU A 171 24.55 -6.28 5.16
N ASP A 172 25.65 -5.59 5.39
CA ASP A 172 26.03 -5.00 6.67
C ASP A 172 25.55 -3.55 6.73
N LEU A 173 24.65 -3.27 7.67
CA LEU A 173 24.17 -1.92 7.97
C LEU A 173 25.03 -1.23 9.05
N GLY A 174 26.10 -1.88 9.52
CA GLY A 174 26.96 -1.41 10.58
C GLY A 174 26.26 -1.41 11.95
N ASN A 175 26.52 -0.36 12.74
CA ASN A 175 25.96 -0.23 14.09
C ASN A 175 25.40 1.20 14.37
N PRO A 176 24.48 1.71 13.52
CA PRO A 176 23.87 3.01 13.75
C PRO A 176 22.93 2.98 14.97
N SER A 177 22.89 4.09 15.72
CA SER A 177 22.10 4.17 16.96
C SER A 177 20.59 4.03 16.75
N SER A 178 20.10 4.46 15.58
CA SER A 178 18.73 4.27 15.08
C SER A 178 18.31 2.80 15.02
N LEU A 179 19.25 1.89 14.75
CA LEU A 179 19.00 0.44 14.68
C LEU A 179 19.35 -0.28 15.98
N ASN A 180 19.63 0.43 17.07
CA ASN A 180 19.99 -0.17 18.37
C ASN A 180 18.87 -0.14 19.40
N ASN A 181 17.87 0.74 19.23
CA ASN A 181 16.79 0.86 20.19
C ASN A 181 15.45 1.11 19.48
N PHE A 182 14.61 0.08 19.46
CA PHE A 182 13.28 0.12 18.86
C PHE A 182 12.17 0.41 19.89
N GLY A 183 12.53 0.69 21.15
CA GLY A 183 11.55 0.84 22.23
C GLY A 183 10.74 -0.44 22.46
N ASP A 184 9.44 -0.27 22.71
CA ASP A 184 8.53 -1.38 23.05
C ASP A 184 7.82 -1.99 21.83
N GLN A 185 8.02 -1.41 20.63
CA GLN A 185 7.29 -1.80 19.43
C GLN A 185 8.24 -1.85 18.22
N LEU A 186 8.22 -2.98 17.53
CA LEU A 186 8.96 -3.19 16.30
C LEU A 186 8.01 -3.85 15.32
N THR A 187 8.00 -3.35 14.08
CA THR A 187 7.39 -4.05 12.96
C THR A 187 8.46 -4.20 11.89
N LEU A 188 8.54 -5.39 11.34
CA LEU A 188 9.45 -5.67 10.26
C LEU A 188 8.69 -6.28 9.10
N GLU A 189 8.96 -5.79 7.90
CA GLU A 189 8.34 -6.25 6.68
C GLU A 189 9.37 -6.47 5.56
N ALA A 190 9.16 -7.48 4.73
CA ALA A 190 10.02 -7.75 3.59
C ALA A 190 9.28 -8.53 2.50
N TRP A 191 9.68 -8.30 1.24
CA TRP A 191 9.43 -9.26 0.16
C TRP A 191 10.59 -10.25 0.10
N VAL A 192 10.28 -11.54 0.19
CA VAL A 192 11.28 -12.62 0.12
C VAL A 192 10.88 -13.65 -0.93
N TYR A 193 11.87 -14.21 -1.63
CA TYR A 193 11.71 -15.28 -2.62
C TYR A 193 12.61 -16.46 -2.26
N PRO A 194 12.19 -17.35 -1.34
CA PRO A 194 12.96 -18.54 -1.01
C PRO A 194 12.99 -19.47 -2.23
N THR A 195 14.18 -19.78 -2.77
CA THR A 195 14.34 -20.62 -3.98
C THR A 195 14.29 -22.11 -3.65
N ASP A 196 14.78 -22.50 -2.47
CA ASP A 196 14.72 -23.85 -1.92
C ASP A 196 14.53 -23.79 -0.40
N PHE A 197 14.31 -24.94 0.21
CA PHE A 197 14.43 -25.08 1.65
C PHE A 197 15.88 -25.02 2.11
N ALA A 198 16.08 -24.48 3.31
CA ALA A 198 17.38 -24.51 3.98
C ALA A 198 18.05 -25.88 3.92
N VAL A 199 19.32 -25.89 3.52
CA VAL A 199 20.22 -27.03 3.56
C VAL A 199 21.41 -26.72 4.48
N GLY A 200 21.91 -27.72 5.21
CA GLY A 200 23.04 -27.55 6.11
C GLY A 200 22.72 -27.04 7.53
N ASN A 201 23.69 -26.36 8.14
CA ASN A 201 23.65 -26.02 9.57
C ASN A 201 23.08 -24.65 9.89
N ASN A 202 23.10 -23.71 8.94
CA ASN A 202 22.64 -22.34 9.16
C ASN A 202 21.15 -22.24 8.86
N ALA A 203 20.44 -21.43 9.66
CA ALA A 203 19.08 -21.05 9.30
C ALA A 203 19.15 -20.01 8.17
N PRO A 204 18.24 -20.05 7.18
CA PRO A 204 18.08 -19.00 6.18
C PRO A 204 17.50 -17.77 6.87
N THR A 205 18.40 -16.98 7.43
CA THR A 205 18.12 -15.71 8.09
C THR A 205 18.17 -14.63 7.04
N PHE A 206 17.14 -13.80 6.99
CA PHE A 206 17.11 -12.65 6.07
C PHE A 206 17.31 -11.34 6.81
N ILE A 207 17.00 -11.28 8.12
CA ILE A 207 17.33 -10.15 8.98
C ILE A 207 17.78 -10.65 10.34
N ASP A 208 18.92 -10.15 10.79
CA ASP A 208 19.54 -10.51 12.06
C ASP A 208 20.06 -9.26 12.77
N LYS A 209 19.91 -9.24 14.09
CA LYS A 209 20.54 -8.28 14.97
C LYS A 209 20.86 -8.98 16.28
N ASP A 210 22.14 -8.96 16.66
CA ASP A 210 22.70 -9.33 17.97
C ASP A 210 22.09 -10.54 18.71
N TRP A 211 22.93 -11.51 19.04
CA TRP A 211 22.54 -12.72 19.76
C TRP A 211 22.24 -12.50 21.25
N GLN A 212 22.71 -11.40 21.85
CA GLN A 212 22.60 -11.15 23.30
C GLN A 212 21.38 -10.31 23.66
N THR A 213 21.12 -9.27 22.86
CA THR A 213 19.92 -8.42 22.95
C THR A 213 19.54 -7.95 21.55
N GLY A 214 18.64 -8.66 20.90
CA GLY A 214 18.32 -8.40 19.51
C GLY A 214 17.29 -9.37 18.96
N PHE A 215 17.24 -9.53 17.65
CA PHE A 215 16.24 -10.35 16.99
C PHE A 215 16.81 -11.06 15.77
N SER A 216 16.18 -12.17 15.42
CA SER A 216 16.50 -12.91 14.20
C SER A 216 15.21 -13.35 13.53
N PHE A 217 15.12 -13.05 12.24
CA PHE A 217 14.01 -13.40 11.37
C PHE A 217 14.50 -14.36 10.29
N TYR A 218 13.98 -15.58 10.34
CA TYR A 218 14.52 -16.69 9.57
C TYR A 218 13.45 -17.73 9.25
N PHE A 219 13.72 -18.60 8.28
CA PHE A 219 12.90 -19.81 8.10
C PHE A 219 13.49 -21.00 8.86
N LYS A 220 12.64 -21.81 9.48
CA LYS A 220 13.07 -23.03 10.16
C LYS A 220 13.70 -24.01 9.18
N ARG A 221 14.91 -24.46 9.50
CA ARG A 221 15.72 -25.30 8.60
C ARG A 221 15.30 -26.77 8.52
N SER A 222 14.77 -27.34 9.60
CA SER A 222 14.61 -28.79 9.71
C SER A 222 13.49 -29.20 10.68
N GLY A 223 13.24 -30.51 10.74
CA GLY A 223 12.20 -31.11 11.57
C GLY A 223 10.79 -30.88 11.03
N GLY A 224 9.78 -31.23 11.82
CA GLY A 224 8.35 -31.05 11.45
C GLY A 224 7.92 -29.59 11.26
N ASN A 225 8.82 -28.65 11.52
CA ASN A 225 8.63 -27.22 11.38
C ASN A 225 9.38 -26.60 10.19
N LYS A 226 10.06 -27.42 9.38
CA LYS A 226 10.84 -26.98 8.22
C LYS A 226 10.04 -26.04 7.32
N GLY A 227 10.65 -24.93 6.92
CA GLY A 227 10.06 -23.92 6.03
C GLY A 227 9.07 -22.96 6.70
N LYS A 228 8.83 -23.05 8.00
CA LYS A 228 7.99 -22.05 8.70
C LYS A 228 8.79 -20.78 8.97
N LEU A 229 8.18 -19.63 8.73
CA LEU A 229 8.71 -18.33 9.11
C LEU A 229 8.79 -18.25 10.63
N SER A 230 9.89 -17.74 11.17
CA SER A 230 10.11 -17.62 12.60
C SER A 230 10.77 -16.29 12.94
N ALA A 231 10.32 -15.69 14.04
CA ALA A 231 11.03 -14.61 14.70
C ALA A 231 11.46 -15.07 16.07
N TYR A 232 12.67 -14.70 16.44
CA TYR A 232 13.20 -14.84 17.77
C TYR A 232 13.65 -13.46 18.24
N LEU A 233 13.23 -13.05 19.43
CA LEU A 233 13.60 -11.78 20.05
C LEU A 233 14.21 -12.10 21.42
N VAL A 234 15.36 -11.51 21.69
CA VAL A 234 16.06 -11.60 22.97
C VAL A 234 16.17 -10.19 23.55
N THR A 235 15.74 -10.06 24.79
CA THR A 235 15.94 -8.88 25.62
C THR A 235 16.90 -9.25 26.75
N GLU A 236 17.34 -8.27 27.54
CA GLU A 236 18.21 -8.52 28.69
C GLU A 236 17.62 -9.53 29.70
N THR A 237 16.29 -9.66 29.74
CA THR A 237 15.57 -10.45 30.76
C THR A 237 14.74 -11.60 30.22
N ASN A 238 14.30 -11.52 28.97
CA ASN A 238 13.35 -12.45 28.36
C ASN A 238 13.74 -12.82 26.94
N SER A 239 13.27 -13.98 26.49
CA SER A 239 13.27 -14.37 25.08
C SER A 239 11.85 -14.67 24.61
N TYR A 240 11.56 -14.31 23.37
CA TYR A 240 10.27 -14.48 22.73
C TYR A 240 10.45 -15.19 21.40
N PHE A 241 9.51 -16.07 21.09
CA PHE A 241 9.53 -16.85 19.87
C PHE A 241 8.14 -16.89 19.25
N VAL A 242 8.05 -16.54 17.98
CA VAL A 242 6.84 -16.65 17.18
C VAL A 242 7.14 -17.35 15.87
N GLN A 243 6.16 -18.08 15.35
CA GLN A 243 6.34 -18.88 14.16
C GLN A 243 5.02 -18.97 13.37
N SER A 244 5.12 -18.99 12.04
CA SER A 244 3.97 -19.19 11.18
C SER A 244 3.33 -20.58 11.36
N SER A 245 2.02 -20.66 11.14
CA SER A 245 1.28 -21.92 11.19
C SER A 245 1.61 -22.84 10.01
N THR A 246 1.95 -22.26 8.85
CA THR A 246 2.25 -22.95 7.60
C THR A 246 3.70 -22.72 7.16
N ALA A 247 4.27 -23.73 6.48
CA ALA A 247 5.56 -23.61 5.84
C ALA A 247 5.43 -22.93 4.47
N TYR A 248 6.49 -22.27 4.00
CA TYR A 248 6.52 -21.78 2.63
C TYR A 248 6.67 -22.93 1.63
N SER A 249 6.22 -22.68 0.40
CA SER A 249 6.59 -23.46 -0.77
C SER A 249 7.66 -22.66 -1.51
N PRO A 250 8.81 -23.26 -1.87
CA PRO A 250 9.86 -22.52 -2.57
C PRO A 250 9.41 -21.96 -3.93
N SER A 251 10.23 -21.09 -4.49
CA SER A 251 10.08 -20.48 -5.82
C SER A 251 8.79 -19.65 -5.99
N LYS A 252 8.45 -18.85 -4.97
CA LYS A 252 7.42 -17.81 -5.08
C LYS A 252 7.65 -16.66 -4.10
N TRP A 253 7.17 -15.48 -4.47
CA TRP A 253 7.25 -14.29 -3.63
C TRP A 253 6.31 -14.37 -2.43
N TYR A 254 6.85 -13.97 -1.28
CA TYR A 254 6.13 -13.79 -0.03
C TYR A 254 6.33 -12.37 0.48
N TYR A 255 5.25 -11.74 0.91
CA TYR A 255 5.32 -10.56 1.76
C TYR A 255 5.20 -11.02 3.21
N VAL A 256 6.28 -10.86 3.97
CA VAL A 256 6.35 -11.24 5.37
C VAL A 256 6.26 -9.99 6.22
N VAL A 257 5.46 -10.07 7.29
CA VAL A 257 5.30 -9.00 8.28
C VAL A 257 5.29 -9.65 9.66
N MET A 258 6.04 -9.07 10.59
CA MET A 258 6.13 -9.52 11.99
C MET A 258 6.11 -8.33 12.95
#